data_AF-A0A6A1Z577-F1
#
_entry.id   AF-A0A6A1Z577-F1
#
_cell.length_a   1.000
_cell.length_b   1.000
_cell.length_c   1.000
_cell.angle_alpha   90.00
_cell.angle_beta   90.00
_cell.angle_gamma   90.00
#
_symmetry.space_group_name_H-M   'P 1'
#
loop_
_entity.id
_entity.type
_entity.pdbx_description
1 polymer ?
#
loop_
_entity_poly.entity_id
_entity_poly.type
_entity_poly.pdbx_seq_one_letter_code
_entity_poly.pdbx_strand_id
1 'polypeptide(L)'
;MFNLSGLVSDLRLLRLIRLAGLMGKLRNIFHTNGLLYVIFFTITFLLVGAEAFAITEHVTLDTAFWWVISTASTVGYDAIFGKTIPPHSIVRKFVTLVMMLLGIGIVGMLTSSITSYLMRRTNGANTLKTHDNIQLILKKLDNLEKQNKDLADQNKKMQAQINELKDVQNTTELHKIKEWFEKKKG
;
A
#
# COMPACT_ATOMS: atom_id res chain seq x y z
N MET A 1 31.81 26.76 -50.19
CA MET A 1 31.25 27.36 -48.96
C MET A 1 30.72 26.22 -48.11
N PHE A 2 31.41 25.91 -47.01
CA PHE A 2 31.01 24.82 -46.10
C PHE A 2 29.77 25.25 -45.33
N ASN A 3 28.65 24.57 -45.56
CA ASN A 3 27.39 24.85 -44.88
C ASN A 3 27.49 24.35 -43.43
N LEU A 4 27.79 25.26 -42.51
CA LEU A 4 27.98 24.99 -41.08
C LEU A 4 26.67 24.66 -40.34
N SER A 5 25.52 24.79 -41.00
CA SER A 5 24.18 24.52 -40.45
C SER A 5 23.89 23.02 -40.24
N GLY A 6 24.66 22.12 -40.88
CA GLY A 6 24.53 20.67 -40.71
C GLY A 6 25.16 20.13 -39.42
N LEU A 7 26.19 20.79 -38.88
CA LEU A 7 26.95 20.30 -37.72
C LEU A 7 26.31 20.63 -36.37
N VAL A 8 25.38 21.60 -36.32
CA VAL A 8 24.65 21.93 -35.09
C VAL A 8 23.53 20.91 -34.78
N SER A 9 23.15 20.08 -35.76
CA SER A 9 22.13 19.04 -35.58
C SER A 9 22.63 17.83 -34.78
N ASP A 10 23.94 17.58 -34.76
CA ASP A 10 24.53 16.39 -34.14
C ASP A 10 24.87 16.57 -32.64
N LEU A 11 24.79 17.81 -32.15
CA LEU A 11 24.93 18.14 -30.72
C LEU A 11 23.66 17.83 -29.91
N ARG A 12 22.53 17.47 -30.56
CA ARG A 12 21.26 17.14 -29.88
C ARG A 12 21.37 15.84 -29.07
N LEU A 13 22.07 14.84 -29.59
CA LEU A 13 22.28 13.53 -28.94
C LEU A 13 23.12 13.66 -27.66
N LEU A 14 24.12 14.54 -27.64
CA LEU A 14 24.91 14.86 -26.44
C LEU A 14 24.07 15.50 -25.33
N ARG A 15 23.02 16.27 -25.68
CA ARG A 15 22.07 16.83 -24.72
C ARG A 15 21.25 15.74 -24.03
N LEU A 16 20.85 14.70 -24.77
CA LEU A 16 20.10 13.55 -24.27
C LEU A 16 20.94 12.68 -23.31
N ILE A 17 22.21 12.45 -23.64
CA ILE A 17 23.15 11.75 -22.73
C ILE A 17 23.39 12.56 -21.46
N ARG A 18 23.47 13.90 -21.57
CA ARG A 18 23.64 14.78 -20.40
C ARG A 18 22.38 14.84 -19.53
N LEU A 19 21.18 14.77 -20.11
CA LEU A 19 19.90 14.66 -19.39
C LEU A 19 19.75 13.29 -18.70
N ALA A 20 20.11 12.21 -19.39
CA ALA A 20 20.17 10.87 -18.81
C ALA A 20 21.22 10.75 -17.69
N GLY A 21 22.36 11.44 -17.81
CA GLY A 21 23.37 11.55 -16.74
C GLY A 21 22.88 12.40 -15.55
N LEU A 22 22.04 13.41 -15.81
CA LEU A 22 21.37 14.20 -14.76
C LEU A 22 20.40 13.33 -13.93
N MET A 23 19.79 12.32 -14.57
CA MET A 23 18.96 11.29 -13.93
C MET A 23 19.70 10.58 -12.78
N GLY A 24 21.00 10.30 -12.95
CA GLY A 24 21.84 9.69 -11.92
C GLY A 24 22.20 10.63 -10.77
N LYS A 25 22.28 11.95 -11.04
CA LYS A 25 22.68 12.98 -10.06
C LYS A 25 21.50 13.49 -9.21
N LEU A 26 20.28 13.42 -9.75
CA LEU A 26 19.05 13.75 -9.01
C LEU A 26 18.60 12.66 -8.02
N ARG A 27 19.21 11.47 -8.07
CA ARG A 27 18.96 10.36 -7.12
C ARG A 27 19.11 10.78 -5.66
N ASN A 28 19.93 11.79 -5.37
CA ASN A 28 20.22 12.25 -4.02
C ASN A 28 19.25 13.31 -3.48
N ILE A 29 18.36 13.88 -4.31
CA ILE A 29 17.43 14.96 -3.91
C ILE A 29 15.98 14.44 -3.74
N PHE A 30 15.65 13.27 -4.29
CA PHE A 30 14.27 12.77 -4.39
C PHE A 30 13.97 11.57 -3.47
N HIS A 31 14.24 11.69 -2.17
CA HIS A 31 14.06 10.62 -1.19
C HIS A 31 12.67 10.60 -0.53
N THR A 32 11.59 11.06 -1.21
CA THR A 32 10.28 11.14 -0.54
C THR A 32 9.05 10.76 -1.37
N ASN A 33 9.11 10.64 -2.70
CA ASN A 33 7.90 10.30 -3.46
C ASN A 33 8.24 9.46 -4.70
N GLY A 34 8.04 8.14 -4.63
CA GLY A 34 8.18 7.24 -5.79
C GLY A 34 7.34 7.68 -7.01
N LEU A 35 6.24 8.40 -6.76
CA LEU A 35 5.42 9.02 -7.80
C LEU A 35 6.18 10.10 -8.61
N LEU A 36 6.96 10.97 -7.95
CA LEU A 36 7.74 11.99 -8.66
C LEU A 36 8.83 11.37 -9.53
N TYR A 37 9.43 10.27 -9.08
CA TYR A 37 10.39 9.50 -9.87
C TYR A 37 9.76 8.97 -11.17
N VAL A 38 8.56 8.36 -11.06
CA VAL A 38 7.82 7.87 -12.21
C VAL A 38 7.45 9.01 -13.16
N ILE A 39 6.93 10.13 -12.64
CA ILE A 39 6.55 11.30 -13.47
C ILE A 39 7.76 11.85 -14.24
N PHE A 40 8.91 12.04 -13.59
CA PHE A 40 10.12 12.52 -14.25
C PHE A 40 10.66 11.52 -15.28
N PHE A 41 10.67 10.23 -14.94
CA PHE A 41 11.05 9.16 -15.86
C PHE A 41 10.17 9.17 -17.11
N THR A 42 8.86 9.26 -16.92
CA THR A 42 7.87 9.38 -17.98
C THR A 42 8.11 10.57 -18.89
N ILE A 43 8.25 11.78 -18.34
CA ILE A 43 8.47 13.00 -19.14
C ILE A 43 9.75 12.86 -19.97
N THR A 44 10.83 12.36 -19.36
CA THR A 44 12.10 12.13 -20.06
C THR A 44 11.93 11.11 -21.18
N PHE A 45 11.20 10.03 -20.93
CA PHE A 45 10.97 8.99 -21.93
C PHE A 45 10.08 9.46 -23.09
N LEU A 46 9.06 10.28 -22.82
CA LEU A 46 8.22 10.90 -23.85
C LEU A 46 9.07 11.81 -24.76
N LEU A 47 9.99 12.59 -24.19
CA LEU A 47 10.91 13.43 -24.97
C LEU A 47 11.83 12.59 -25.87
N VAL A 48 12.41 11.51 -25.34
CA VAL A 48 13.24 10.58 -26.13
C VAL A 48 12.44 9.93 -27.25
N GLY A 49 11.20 9.52 -26.96
CA GLY A 49 10.33 8.92 -27.97
C GLY A 49 9.89 9.90 -29.06
N ALA A 50 9.67 11.17 -28.70
CA ALA A 50 9.33 12.21 -29.67
C ALA A 50 10.50 12.49 -30.62
N GLU A 51 11.73 12.57 -30.09
CA GLU A 51 12.94 12.69 -30.91
C GLU A 51 13.13 11.47 -31.82
N ALA A 52 12.98 10.25 -31.27
CA ALA A 52 13.08 9.02 -32.07
C ALA A 52 12.04 8.99 -33.21
N PHE A 53 10.80 9.38 -32.91
CA PHE A 53 9.73 9.45 -33.90
C PHE A 53 10.00 10.51 -34.97
N ALA A 54 10.46 11.70 -34.58
CA ALA A 54 10.83 12.79 -35.49
C ALA A 54 11.92 12.38 -36.48
N ILE A 55 12.93 11.63 -36.01
CA ILE A 55 14.00 11.10 -36.86
C ILE A 55 13.46 10.05 -37.84
N THR A 56 12.65 9.11 -37.35
CA THR A 56 12.15 8.01 -38.20
C THR A 56 11.13 8.43 -39.25
N GLU A 57 10.32 9.44 -38.96
CA GLU A 57 9.26 9.92 -39.85
C GLU A 57 9.62 11.19 -40.61
N HIS A 58 10.81 11.75 -40.35
CA HIS A 58 11.25 13.04 -40.87
C HIS A 58 10.20 14.15 -40.66
N VAL A 59 9.55 14.14 -39.48
CA VAL A 59 8.56 15.16 -39.08
C VAL A 59 9.20 16.17 -38.13
N THR A 60 8.58 17.34 -38.00
CA THR A 60 9.02 18.35 -37.02
C THR A 60 8.87 17.82 -35.59
N LEU A 61 9.73 18.29 -34.68
CA LEU A 61 9.68 17.88 -33.27
C LEU A 61 8.34 18.18 -32.61
N ASP A 62 7.71 19.29 -32.99
CA ASP A 62 6.39 19.68 -32.50
C ASP A 62 5.31 18.63 -32.85
N THR A 63 5.28 18.19 -34.11
CA THR A 63 4.39 17.12 -34.57
C THR A 63 4.67 15.80 -33.87
N ALA A 64 5.94 15.44 -33.69
CA ALA A 64 6.32 14.22 -32.99
C ALA A 64 5.96 14.25 -31.50
N PHE A 65 6.12 15.40 -30.85
CA PHE A 65 5.79 15.58 -29.43
C PHE A 65 4.29 15.45 -29.19
N TRP A 66 3.47 16.07 -30.04
CA TRP A 66 2.02 15.91 -30.01
C TRP A 66 1.58 14.46 -30.22
N TRP A 67 2.19 13.78 -31.20
CA TRP A 67 1.91 12.37 -31.46
C TRP A 67 2.21 11.49 -30.25
N VAL A 68 3.39 11.66 -29.64
CA VAL A 68 3.80 10.88 -28.45
C VAL A 68 2.89 11.15 -27.25
N ILE A 69 2.49 12.39 -27.00
CA ILE A 69 1.56 12.73 -25.91
C ILE A 69 0.20 12.06 -26.12
N SER A 70 -0.39 12.21 -27.32
CA SER A 70 -1.71 11.65 -27.63
C SER A 70 -1.72 10.12 -27.63
N THR A 71 -0.62 9.49 -28.02
CA THR A 71 -0.44 8.03 -27.97
C THR A 71 -0.29 7.56 -26.53
N ALA A 72 0.54 8.24 -25.72
CA ALA A 72 0.74 7.91 -24.32
C ALA A 72 -0.54 8.11 -23.49
N SER A 73 -1.38 9.08 -23.85
CA SER A 73 -2.70 9.29 -23.23
C SER A 73 -3.78 8.34 -23.76
N THR A 74 -3.43 7.37 -24.61
CA THR A 74 -4.35 6.40 -25.27
C THR A 74 -5.42 7.04 -26.17
N VAL A 75 -5.26 8.32 -26.52
CA VAL A 75 -6.23 9.04 -27.36
C VAL A 75 -6.02 8.71 -28.84
N GLY A 76 -4.76 8.59 -29.29
CA GLY A 76 -4.43 8.14 -30.65
C GLY A 76 -5.00 9.05 -31.74
N TYR A 77 -4.49 10.28 -31.85
CA TYR A 77 -4.85 11.19 -32.96
C TYR A 77 -4.00 10.92 -34.21
N ASP A 78 -4.02 9.68 -34.70
CA ASP A 78 -3.25 9.23 -35.86
C ASP A 78 -3.93 9.66 -37.18
N ALA A 79 -5.25 9.91 -37.14
CA ALA A 79 -6.03 10.29 -38.32
C ALA A 79 -5.85 11.74 -38.78
N ILE A 80 -5.44 12.65 -37.89
CA ILE A 80 -5.40 14.10 -38.16
C ILE A 80 -4.18 14.48 -39.03
N PHE A 81 -3.13 13.65 -39.07
CA PHE A 81 -1.88 13.96 -39.78
C PHE A 81 -1.79 13.37 -41.20
N GLY A 82 -2.87 12.78 -41.74
CA GLY A 82 -2.94 12.32 -43.14
C GLY A 82 -1.91 11.25 -43.54
N LYS A 83 -1.18 10.70 -42.56
CA LYS A 83 -0.12 9.72 -42.72
C LYS A 83 -0.50 8.47 -41.92
N THR A 84 -1.49 7.73 -42.41
CA THR A 84 -1.54 6.29 -42.20
C THR A 84 -0.36 5.67 -42.95
N ILE A 85 0.87 5.93 -42.50
CA ILE A 85 2.05 5.23 -42.98
C ILE A 85 2.14 3.99 -42.09
N PRO A 86 1.61 2.82 -42.52
CA PRO A 86 1.81 1.59 -41.76
C PRO A 86 3.31 1.43 -41.52
N PRO A 87 3.76 1.14 -40.28
CA PRO A 87 5.16 0.87 -39.95
C PRO A 87 5.91 0.07 -41.01
N HIS A 88 6.56 0.77 -41.95
CA HIS A 88 7.31 0.12 -43.03
C HIS A 88 8.60 -0.49 -42.47
N SER A 89 9.12 0.04 -41.36
CA SER A 89 10.30 -0.46 -40.66
C SER A 89 9.95 -1.15 -39.35
N ILE A 90 10.63 -2.27 -39.08
CA ILE A 90 10.54 -3.06 -37.83
C ILE A 90 10.87 -2.19 -36.61
N VAL A 91 11.84 -1.29 -36.74
CA VAL A 91 12.25 -0.36 -35.68
C VAL A 91 11.07 0.53 -35.25
N ARG A 92 10.26 0.99 -36.21
CA ARG A 92 9.10 1.85 -35.92
C ARG A 92 8.01 1.12 -35.14
N LYS A 93 7.70 -0.12 -35.54
CA LYS A 93 6.74 -0.97 -34.80
C LYS A 93 7.15 -1.14 -33.35
N PHE A 94 8.44 -1.36 -33.11
CA PHE A 94 8.98 -1.54 -31.77
C PHE A 94 8.86 -0.26 -30.93
N VAL A 95 9.22 0.91 -31.49
CA VAL A 95 9.09 2.20 -30.79
C VAL A 95 7.63 2.50 -30.43
N THR A 96 6.70 2.30 -31.37
CA THR A 96 5.26 2.49 -31.14
C THR A 96 4.74 1.56 -30.05
N LEU A 97 5.11 0.27 -30.10
CA LEU A 97 4.69 -0.72 -29.09
C LEU A 97 5.18 -0.33 -27.69
N VAL A 98 6.45 0.05 -27.55
CA VAL A 98 7.01 0.49 -26.27
C VAL A 98 6.31 1.75 -25.77
N MET A 99 5.99 2.69 -26.67
CA MET A 99 5.29 3.93 -26.30
C MET A 99 3.87 3.65 -25.78
N MET A 100 3.14 2.73 -26.42
CA MET A 100 1.80 2.32 -25.96
C MET A 100 1.85 1.65 -24.58
N LEU A 101 2.82 0.75 -24.35
CA LEU A 101 3.01 0.10 -23.04
C LEU A 101 3.31 1.12 -21.94
N LEU A 102 4.14 2.12 -22.25
CA LEU A 102 4.45 3.20 -21.32
C LEU A 102 3.23 4.05 -21.00
N GLY A 103 2.45 4.44 -22.01
CA GLY A 103 1.20 5.18 -21.82
C GLY A 103 0.27 4.53 -20.81
N ILE A 104 -0.03 3.25 -21.02
CA ILE A 104 -0.87 2.45 -20.11
C ILE A 104 -0.22 2.32 -18.73
N GLY A 105 1.09 2.09 -18.67
CA GLY A 105 1.85 1.98 -17.41
C GLY A 105 1.78 3.25 -16.57
N ILE A 106 1.83 4.43 -17.20
CA ILE A 106 1.73 5.73 -16.53
C ILE A 106 0.34 5.92 -15.93
N VAL A 107 -0.71 5.67 -16.72
CA VAL A 107 -2.10 5.78 -16.26
C VAL A 107 -2.35 4.83 -15.08
N GLY A 108 -1.84 3.60 -15.16
CA GLY A 108 -1.91 2.61 -14.07
C GLY A 108 -1.18 3.06 -12.80
N MET A 109 0.03 3.61 -12.93
CA MET A 109 0.80 4.12 -11.79
C MET A 109 0.18 5.36 -11.15
N LEU A 110 -0.36 6.29 -11.95
CA LEU A 110 -1.11 7.45 -11.45
C LEU A 110 -2.36 7.00 -10.69
N THR A 111 -3.15 6.10 -11.27
CA THR A 111 -4.35 5.53 -10.64
C THR A 111 -3.98 4.85 -9.32
N SER A 112 -2.96 3.99 -9.32
CA SER A 112 -2.48 3.31 -8.11
C SER A 112 -2.01 4.28 -7.03
N SER A 113 -1.32 5.36 -7.41
CA SER A 113 -0.84 6.37 -6.46
C SER A 113 -1.99 7.15 -5.83
N ILE A 114 -3.00 7.53 -6.64
CA ILE A 114 -4.23 8.17 -6.15
C ILE A 114 -4.98 7.21 -5.22
N THR A 115 -5.23 5.98 -5.66
CA THR A 115 -5.88 4.94 -4.85
C THR A 115 -5.13 4.71 -3.54
N SER A 116 -3.80 4.64 -3.57
CA SER A 116 -2.97 4.46 -2.37
C SER A 116 -3.03 5.67 -1.43
N TYR A 117 -3.16 6.89 -1.97
CA TYR A 117 -3.33 8.10 -1.17
C TYR A 117 -4.71 8.13 -0.49
N LEU A 118 -5.78 7.86 -1.25
CA LEU A 118 -7.14 7.74 -0.72
C LEU A 118 -7.23 6.64 0.34
N MET A 119 -6.65 5.47 0.04
CA MET A 119 -6.68 4.33 0.94
C MET A 119 -5.84 4.56 2.20
N ARG A 120 -4.70 5.26 2.14
CA ARG A 120 -3.98 5.68 3.35
C ARG A 120 -4.80 6.61 4.23
N ARG A 121 -5.56 7.53 3.65
CA ARG A 121 -6.44 8.45 4.39
C ARG A 121 -7.58 7.70 5.09
N THR A 122 -8.18 6.73 4.42
CA THR A 122 -9.27 5.91 4.99
C THR A 122 -8.74 4.88 5.99
N ASN A 123 -7.67 4.16 5.64
CA ASN A 123 -7.12 3.10 6.47
C ASN A 123 -6.37 3.63 7.68
N GLY A 124 -5.71 4.79 7.60
CA GLY A 124 -5.07 5.42 8.76
C GLY A 124 -6.06 5.66 9.91
N ALA A 125 -7.27 6.13 9.59
CA ALA A 125 -8.36 6.29 10.56
C ALA A 125 -8.89 4.94 11.08
N ASN A 126 -8.95 3.91 10.24
CA ASN A 126 -9.40 2.58 10.64
C ASN A 126 -8.35 1.83 11.49
N THR A 127 -7.05 1.96 11.20
CA THR A 127 -5.98 1.34 11.99
C THR A 127 -5.92 1.89 13.41
N LEU A 128 -6.13 3.19 13.60
CA LEU A 128 -6.20 3.80 14.94
C LEU A 128 -7.41 3.25 15.72
N LYS A 129 -8.60 3.23 15.11
CA LYS A 129 -9.81 2.64 15.72
C LYS A 129 -9.64 1.15 16.04
N THR A 130 -9.01 0.38 15.16
CA THR A 130 -8.73 -1.05 15.39
C THR A 130 -7.81 -1.26 16.58
N HIS A 131 -6.75 -0.44 16.72
CA HIS A 131 -5.83 -0.54 17.85
C HIS A 131 -6.54 -0.23 19.18
N ASP A 132 -7.36 0.83 19.23
CA ASP A 132 -8.15 1.18 20.41
C ASP A 132 -9.14 0.06 20.80
N ASN A 133 -9.80 -0.52 19.80
CA ASN A 133 -10.71 -1.66 20.02
C ASN A 133 -9.99 -2.89 20.58
N ILE A 134 -8.79 -3.20 20.07
CA ILE A 134 -7.98 -4.33 20.57
C ILE A 134 -7.59 -4.07 22.03
N GLN A 135 -7.13 -2.87 22.37
CA GLN A 135 -6.81 -2.53 23.77
C GLN A 135 -8.02 -2.63 24.69
N LEU A 136 -9.20 -2.16 24.23
CA LEU A 136 -10.44 -2.29 24.98
C LEU A 136 -10.80 -3.77 25.22
N ILE A 137 -10.67 -4.61 24.20
CA ILE A 137 -10.94 -6.05 24.29
C ILE A 137 -9.99 -6.71 25.29
N LEU A 138 -8.68 -6.42 25.23
CA LEU A 138 -7.70 -6.94 26.18
C LEU A 138 -8.03 -6.52 27.61
N LYS A 139 -8.38 -5.25 27.82
CA LYS A 139 -8.79 -4.75 29.14
C LYS A 139 -10.06 -5.44 29.67
N LYS A 140 -11.02 -5.72 28.78
CA LYS A 140 -12.22 -6.50 29.15
C LYS A 140 -11.87 -7.94 29.49
N LEU A 141 -10.93 -8.54 28.75
CA LEU A 141 -10.46 -9.91 29.00
C LEU A 141 -9.78 -10.02 30.37
N ASP A 142 -8.88 -9.09 30.71
CA ASP A 142 -8.23 -9.01 32.03
C ASP A 142 -9.25 -8.87 33.15
N ASN A 143 -10.27 -8.03 32.96
CA ASN A 143 -11.33 -7.85 33.95
C ASN A 143 -12.15 -9.13 34.13
N LEU A 144 -12.51 -9.81 33.03
CA LEU A 144 -13.20 -11.10 33.08
C LEU A 144 -12.36 -12.19 33.74
N GLU A 145 -11.05 -12.23 33.49
CA GLU A 145 -10.15 -13.17 34.16
C GLU A 145 -10.12 -12.91 35.67
N LYS A 146 -10.01 -11.64 36.07
CA LYS A 146 -10.04 -11.25 37.48
C LYS A 146 -11.36 -11.60 38.17
N GLN A 147 -12.49 -11.37 37.49
CA GLN A 147 -13.81 -11.76 37.99
C GLN A 147 -13.94 -13.28 38.14
N ASN A 148 -13.45 -14.05 37.16
CA ASN A 148 -13.44 -15.52 37.25
C ASN A 148 -12.58 -16.03 38.41
N LYS A 149 -11.41 -15.41 38.66
CA LYS A 149 -10.57 -15.73 39.83
C LYS A 149 -11.30 -15.44 41.14
N ASP A 150 -11.93 -14.28 41.26
CA ASP A 150 -12.67 -13.91 42.48
C ASP A 150 -13.86 -14.85 42.72
N LEU A 151 -14.64 -15.17 41.66
CA LEU A 151 -15.71 -16.17 41.71
C LEU A 151 -15.21 -17.55 42.14
N ALA A 152 -14.04 -17.98 41.65
CA ALA A 152 -13.44 -19.25 42.06
C ALA A 152 -13.06 -19.25 43.55
N ASP A 153 -12.52 -18.14 44.05
CA ASP A 153 -12.15 -18.00 45.46
C ASP A 153 -13.39 -17.91 46.38
N GLN A 154 -14.44 -17.21 45.96
CA GLN A 154 -15.73 -17.18 46.66
C GLN A 154 -16.35 -18.58 46.74
N ASN A 155 -16.33 -19.34 45.64
CA ASN A 155 -16.82 -20.72 45.64
C ASN A 155 -16.02 -21.62 46.58
N LYS A 156 -14.69 -21.49 46.62
CA LYS A 156 -13.86 -22.24 47.59
C LYS A 156 -14.21 -21.89 49.03
N LYS A 157 -14.36 -20.60 49.36
CA LYS A 157 -14.75 -20.16 50.71
C LYS A 157 -16.12 -20.70 51.10
N MET A 158 -17.09 -20.65 50.18
CA MET A 158 -18.43 -21.14 50.44
C MET A 158 -18.44 -22.67 50.65
N GLN A 159 -17.64 -23.42 49.89
CA GLN A 159 -17.48 -24.86 50.14
C GLN A 159 -16.81 -25.14 51.49
N ALA A 160 -15.83 -24.34 51.91
CA ALA A 160 -15.21 -24.46 53.23
C ALA A 160 -16.24 -24.22 54.35
N GLN A 161 -17.06 -23.16 54.23
CA GLN A 161 -18.14 -22.87 55.18
C GLN A 161 -19.18 -23.99 55.25
N ILE A 162 -19.58 -24.55 54.09
CA ILE A 162 -20.52 -25.68 54.06
C ILE A 162 -19.94 -26.89 54.78
N ASN A 163 -18.64 -27.19 54.60
CA ASN A 163 -18.00 -28.31 55.27
C ASN A 163 -17.85 -28.08 56.78
N GLU A 164 -17.51 -26.87 57.20
CA GLU A 164 -17.44 -26.49 58.61
C GLU A 164 -18.81 -26.60 59.29
N LEU A 165 -19.87 -26.08 58.67
CA LEU A 165 -21.24 -26.19 59.19
C LEU A 165 -21.70 -27.65 59.30
N LYS A 166 -21.35 -28.50 58.32
CA LYS A 166 -21.63 -29.94 58.37
C LYS A 166 -20.91 -30.63 59.53
N ASP A 167 -19.66 -30.25 59.80
CA ASP A 167 -18.88 -30.81 60.90
C ASP A 167 -19.45 -30.39 62.27
N VAL A 168 -19.77 -29.10 62.42
CA VAL A 168 -20.44 -28.57 63.63
C VAL A 168 -21.79 -29.25 63.86
N GLN A 169 -22.59 -29.44 62.80
CA GLN A 169 -23.86 -30.16 62.92
C GLN A 169 -23.65 -31.61 63.37
N ASN A 170 -22.66 -32.31 62.79
CA ASN A 170 -22.38 -33.71 63.11
C ASN A 170 -21.89 -33.89 64.55
N THR A 171 -20.98 -33.03 65.02
CA THR A 171 -20.52 -33.02 66.43
C THR A 171 -21.65 -32.74 67.42
N THR A 172 -22.56 -31.82 67.09
CA THR A 172 -23.73 -31.50 67.91
C THR A 172 -24.70 -32.69 68.02
N GLU A 173 -24.95 -33.39 66.91
CA GLU A 173 -25.78 -34.61 66.91
C GLU A 173 -25.11 -35.75 67.70
N LEU A 174 -23.80 -35.95 67.54
CA LEU A 174 -23.03 -36.92 68.34
C LEU A 174 -23.11 -36.61 69.84
N HIS A 175 -23.04 -35.33 70.22
CA HIS A 175 -23.16 -34.91 71.62
C HIS A 175 -24.54 -35.21 72.19
N LYS A 176 -25.63 -34.85 71.48
CA LYS A 176 -27.00 -35.16 71.89
C LYS A 176 -27.25 -36.66 72.06
N ILE A 177 -26.71 -37.47 71.14
CA ILE A 177 -26.82 -38.93 71.22
C ILE A 177 -26.13 -39.43 72.49
N LYS A 178 -24.92 -38.95 72.78
CA LYS A 178 -24.17 -39.32 73.99
C LYS A 178 -24.91 -38.94 75.27
N GLU A 179 -25.43 -37.72 75.36
CA GLU A 179 -26.25 -37.25 76.49
C GLU A 179 -27.49 -38.12 76.70
N TRP A 180 -28.18 -38.50 75.61
CA TRP A 180 -29.33 -39.39 75.68
C TRP A 180 -28.97 -40.76 76.25
N PHE A 181 -27.81 -41.32 75.87
CA PHE A 181 -27.31 -42.59 76.40
C PHE A 181 -26.92 -42.50 77.89
N GLU A 182 -26.32 -41.39 78.33
CA GLU A 182 -25.96 -41.20 79.75
C GLU A 182 -27.20 -41.04 80.63
N LYS A 183 -28.21 -40.27 80.16
CA LYS A 183 -29.49 -40.11 80.88
C LYS A 183 -30.25 -41.43 81.04
N LYS A 184 -30.04 -42.42 80.16
CA LYS A 184 -30.71 -43.72 80.20
C LYS A 184 -30.00 -44.77 81.07
N LYS A 185 -28.78 -44.46 81.54
CA LYS A 185 -27.95 -45.36 82.37
C LYS A 185 -27.99 -45.03 83.88
N GLY A 186 -28.64 -43.95 84.29
CA GLY A 186 -28.95 -43.62 85.69
C GLY A 186 -30.42 -43.84 85.98
#